data_AF-A0A2N2HGM5-F1
#
_entry.id   AF-A0A2N2HGM5-F1
#
_cell.length_a   1.000
_cell.length_b   1.000
_cell.length_c   1.000
_cell.angle_alpha   90.00
_cell.angle_beta   90.00
_cell.angle_gamma   90.00
#
_symmetry.space_group_name_H-M   'P 1'
#
loop_
_entity.id
_entity.type
_entity.pdbx_description
1 polymer ?
#
loop_
_entity_poly.entity_id
_entity_poly.type
_entity_poly.pdbx_seq_one_letter_code
_entity_poly.pdbx_strand_id
1 'polypeptide(L)' 'MNPIYLDWNATTPPLPEVIDAVAASSRRCWGNPSSVHAIGSAARRELEDARERVASLLGRPAFDVVFTSGGTES' A
#
# COMPACT_ATOMS: atom_id res chain seq x y z
N MET A 1 -7.68 -24.43 -21.96
CA MET A 1 -8.88 -23.72 -21.49
C MET A 1 -8.43 -22.57 -20.62
N ASN A 2 -8.96 -21.37 -20.85
CA ASN A 2 -8.73 -20.27 -19.93
C ASN A 2 -9.80 -20.38 -18.82
N PRO A 3 -9.44 -20.48 -17.53
CA PRO A 3 -10.42 -20.58 -16.47
C PRO A 3 -11.25 -19.29 -16.37
N ILE A 4 -12.56 -19.42 -16.16
CA ILE A 4 -13.43 -18.28 -15.84
C ILE A 4 -13.48 -18.15 -14.31
N TYR A 5 -12.98 -17.03 -13.77
CA TYR A 5 -12.94 -16.78 -12.33
C TYR A 5 -14.15 -15.95 -11.89
N LEU A 6 -15.06 -16.56 -11.12
CA LEU A 6 -16.31 -15.95 -10.66
C LEU A 6 -16.38 -15.80 -9.13
N ASP A 7 -15.23 -15.75 -8.44
CA ASP A 7 -15.15 -15.71 -6.96
C ASP A 7 -14.43 -14.46 -6.44
N TRP A 8 -14.80 -13.27 -6.94
CA TRP A 8 -14.23 -11.99 -6.53
C TRP A 8 -14.54 -11.62 -5.06
N ASN A 9 -15.49 -12.30 -4.43
CA ASN A 9 -15.80 -12.14 -3.01
C ASN A 9 -14.72 -12.78 -2.11
N ALA A 10 -14.03 -13.83 -2.57
CA ALA A 10 -12.94 -14.44 -1.82
C ALA A 10 -11.65 -13.63 -1.92
N THR A 11 -11.25 -13.24 -3.14
CA THR A 11 -10.12 -12.35 -3.40
C THR A 11 -10.14 -11.86 -4.85
N THR A 12 -9.26 -10.94 -5.21
CA THR A 12 -9.19 -10.33 -6.55
C THR A 12 -7.75 -10.31 -7.05
N PRO A 13 -7.50 -10.57 -8.36
CA PRO A 13 -6.18 -10.36 -8.92
C PRO A 13 -5.80 -8.87 -8.79
N PRO A 14 -4.58 -8.54 -8.33
CA PRO A 14 -4.14 -7.15 -8.32
C PRO A 14 -4.05 -6.62 -9.74
N LEU A 15 -4.36 -5.34 -9.91
CA LEU A 15 -4.13 -4.65 -11.18
C LEU A 15 -2.62 -4.62 -11.51
N PRO A 16 -2.22 -4.67 -12.79
CA PRO A 16 -0.81 -4.61 -13.18
C PRO A 16 -0.06 -3.42 -12.57
N GLU A 17 -0.71 -2.25 -12.50
CA GLU A 17 -0.12 -1.04 -11.94
C GLU A 17 0.16 -1.16 -10.44
N VAL A 18 -0.64 -1.96 -9.71
CA VAL A 18 -0.42 -2.24 -8.28
C VAL A 18 0.81 -3.14 -8.11
N ILE A 19 0.96 -4.16 -8.97
CA ILE A 19 2.13 -5.04 -8.97
C ILE A 19 3.40 -4.22 -9.20
N ASP A 20 3.37 -3.32 -10.19
CA ASP A 20 4.50 -2.46 -10.53
C ASP A 20 4.84 -1.48 -9.40
N ALA A 21 3.83 -0.89 -8.76
CA ALA A 21 4.02 0.00 -7.61
C ALA A 21 4.69 -0.71 -6.43
N VAL A 22 4.23 -1.93 -6.10
CA VAL A 22 4.85 -2.75 -5.05
C VAL A 22 6.30 -3.07 -5.40
N ALA A 23 6.57 -3.57 -6.61
CA ALA A 23 7.92 -3.89 -7.05
C ALA A 23 8.86 -2.67 -7.02
N ALA A 24 8.36 -1.50 -7.44
CA ALA A 24 9.13 -0.27 -7.43
C ALA A 24 9.41 0.22 -6.00
N SER A 25 8.44 0.12 -5.09
CA SER A 25 8.61 0.46 -3.67
C SER A 25 9.61 -0.48 -2.99
N SER A 26 9.51 -1.80 -3.22
CA SER A 26 10.47 -2.78 -2.69
C SER A 26 11.90 -2.56 -3.17
N ARG A 27 12.10 -1.99 -4.37
CA ARG A 27 13.43 -1.67 -4.90
C ARG A 27 13.97 -0.33 -4.39
N ARG A 28 13.13 0.70 -4.29
CA ARG A 28 13.57 2.09 -4.05
C ARG A 28 13.42 2.52 -2.59
N CYS A 29 12.44 1.98 -1.87
CA CYS A 29 12.01 2.41 -0.54
C CYS A 29 12.13 1.26 0.48
N TRP A 30 13.16 0.42 0.35
CA TRP A 30 13.37 -0.77 1.20
C TRP A 30 13.79 -0.46 2.64
N GLY A 31 14.10 0.80 2.94
CA GLY A 31 14.56 1.23 4.26
C GLY A 31 13.51 1.12 5.37
N ASN A 32 13.96 1.09 6.62
CA ASN A 32 13.07 1.22 7.76
C ASN A 32 12.54 2.67 7.86
N PRO A 33 11.21 2.93 7.77
CA PRO A 33 10.64 4.27 7.84
C PRO A 33 10.83 4.96 9.21
N SER A 34 11.22 4.22 10.24
CA SER A 34 11.57 4.77 11.56
C SER A 34 13.01 5.30 11.63
N SER A 35 13.84 5.02 10.63
CA SER A 35 15.22 5.51 10.59
C SER A 35 15.31 6.97 10.13
N VAL A 36 16.15 7.76 10.79
CA VAL A 36 16.35 9.20 10.48
C VAL A 36 17.27 9.47 9.29
N HIS A 37 18.02 8.46 8.83
CA HIS A 37 18.90 8.59 7.67
C HIS A 37 18.11 8.65 6.36
N ALA A 38 18.73 9.17 5.29
CA ALA A 38 18.07 9.42 4.00
C ALA A 38 17.24 8.24 3.47
N ILE A 39 17.75 7.01 3.57
CA ILE A 39 17.04 5.81 3.10
C ILE A 39 15.74 5.55 3.89
N GLY A 40 15.74 5.80 5.22
CA GLY A 40 14.55 5.65 6.06
C GLY A 40 13.56 6.79 5.84
N SER A 41 14.05 8.03 5.69
CA SER A 41 13.22 9.18 5.35
C SER A 41 12.50 9.01 4.01
N ALA A 42 13.16 8.40 3.00
CA ALA A 42 12.54 8.07 1.72
C ALA A 42 11.40 7.04 1.88
N ALA A 43 11.63 5.98 2.66
CA ALA A 43 10.59 4.97 2.95
C ALA A 43 9.41 5.57 3.73
N ARG A 44 9.68 6.43 4.73
CA ARG A 44 8.65 7.15 5.48
C ARG A 44 7.81 8.03 4.56
N ARG A 45 8.45 8.76 3.64
CA ARG A 45 7.74 9.61 2.68
C ARG A 45 6.77 8.79 1.82
N GLU A 46 7.22 7.68 1.26
CA GLU A 46 6.36 6.79 0.45
C GLU A 46 5.15 6.28 1.27
N LEU A 47 5.35 5.92 2.54
CA LEU A 47 4.28 5.47 3.42
C LEU A 47 3.26 6.58 3.74
N GLU A 48 3.71 7.80 4.00
CA GLU A 48 2.82 8.93 4.28
C GLU A 48 2.09 9.40 3.01
N ASP A 49 2.75 9.40 1.85
CA ASP A 49 2.11 9.67 0.56
C ASP A 49 0.99 8.64 0.29
N ALA A 50 1.20 7.36 0.64
CA ALA A 50 0.17 6.33 0.55
C ALA A 50 -1.00 6.59 1.53
N ARG A 51 -0.70 7.03 2.76
CA ARG A 51 -1.71 7.38 3.77
C ARG A 51 -2.59 8.53 3.29
N GLU A 52 -2.01 9.58 2.72
CA GLU A 52 -2.73 10.72 2.17
C GLU A 52 -3.66 10.32 1.03
N ARG A 53 -3.21 9.44 0.13
CA ARG A 53 -4.04 8.93 -0.97
C ARG A 53 -5.24 8.13 -0.48
N VAL A 54 -5.05 7.24 0.50
CA VAL A 54 -6.15 6.47 1.11
C VAL A 54 -7.13 7.40 1.82
N ALA A 55 -6.62 8.36 2.59
CA ALA A 55 -7.44 9.33 3.29
C ALA A 55 -8.28 10.18 2.32
N SER A 56 -7.68 10.63 1.21
CA SER A 56 -8.37 11.36 0.14
C SER A 56 -9.47 10.53 -0.50
N LEU A 57 -9.21 9.24 -0.79
CA LEU A 57 -10.23 8.32 -1.34
C LEU A 57 -11.43 8.17 -0.39
N LEU A 58 -11.18 8.19 0.92
CA LEU A 58 -12.21 8.05 1.96
C LEU A 58 -12.86 9.39 2.36
N GLY A 59 -12.37 10.52 1.88
CA GLY A 59 -12.81 11.85 2.33
C GLY A 59 -12.52 12.12 3.81
N ARG A 60 -11.39 11.61 4.33
CA ARG A 60 -10.98 11.72 5.75
C ARG A 60 -9.63 12.42 5.89
N PRO A 61 -9.30 12.98 7.06
CA PRO A 61 -7.94 13.40 7.39
C PRO A 61 -6.94 12.24 7.36
N ALA A 62 -5.70 12.49 6.97
CA ALA A 62 -4.66 11.45 6.89
C ALA A 62 -4.39 10.76 8.24
N PHE A 63 -4.47 11.51 9.35
CA PHE A 63 -4.22 10.95 10.69
C PHE A 63 -5.30 9.95 11.16
N ASP A 64 -6.46 9.90 10.50
CA ASP A 64 -7.52 8.90 10.78
C ASP A 64 -7.23 7.54 10.12
N VAL A 65 -6.23 7.45 9.24
CA VAL A 65 -5.88 6.21 8.53
C VAL A 65 -4.79 5.44 9.28
N VAL A 66 -5.10 4.21 9.68
CA VAL A 66 -4.15 3.24 10.26
C VAL A 66 -3.99 2.07 9.29
N PHE A 67 -2.73 1.70 9.00
CA PHE A 67 -2.42 0.51 8.20
C PHE A 67 -2.23 -0.70 9.12
N THR A 68 -2.98 -1.77 8.86
CA THR A 68 -2.86 -3.09 9.50
C THR A 68 -2.51 -4.14 8.43
N SER A 69 -2.34 -5.41 8.82
CA SER A 69 -2.10 -6.48 7.85
C SER A 69 -3.33 -6.86 7.01
N GLY A 70 -4.54 -6.47 7.44
CA GLY A 70 -5.78 -6.75 6.71
C GLY A 70 -7.04 -6.59 7.58
N GLY A 71 -8.20 -6.83 6.98
CA GLY A 71 -9.51 -6.54 7.61
C GLY A 71 -9.86 -7.35 8.86
N THR A 72 -9.22 -8.50 9.09
CA THR A 72 -9.42 -9.29 10.33
C THR A 72 -8.67 -8.70 11.53
N GLU A 73 -7.57 -7.97 11.31
CA GLU A 73 -6.79 -7.33 12.36
C GLU A 73 -7.38 -5.97 12.77
N SER A 74 -7.95 -5.24 11.81
CA SER A 74 -8.59 -3.92 11.98
C SER A 74 -9.83 -3.97 12.86
#